data_AF-A0A968NGI2-F1
#
_entry.id   AF-A0A968NGI2-F1
#
_cell.length_a   1.000
_cell.length_b   1.000
_cell.length_c   1.000
_cell.angle_alpha   90.00
_cell.angle_beta   90.00
_cell.angle_gamma   90.00
#
_symmetry.space_group_name_H-M   'P 1'
#
loop_
_entity.id
_entity.type
_entity.pdbx_description
1 polymer ?
#
loop_
_entity_poly.entity_id
_entity_poly.type
_entity_poly.pdbx_seq_one_letter_code
_entity_poly.pdbx_strand_id
1 'polypeptide(L)'
;MHIPDHLRPPPDYALGWLWRLTAQQHRLQAHFWRSDSTLRPAIWRRLVRIEHALGYVWEERRRLQAGAPPAPPDYDPFAPVVPFDPDAPEAIPSRKAWATRVAAIRADYQQGHGLGKPALAEKYGLSLATIRRILRDECPRTAHLEARDVQAIRARYAACKGQRGIIGELAATYQVHRSTIFEIVTWRTWRNLAPRE
;
A
#
# COMPACT_ATOMS: atom_id res chain seq x y z
N MET A 1 23.43 -36.52 -32.19
CA MET A 1 22.37 -36.70 -31.18
C MET A 1 21.07 -36.15 -31.77
N HIS A 2 20.12 -37.02 -32.12
CA HIS A 2 18.89 -36.65 -32.83
C HIS A 2 17.76 -36.49 -31.80
N ILE A 3 17.26 -35.26 -31.60
CA ILE A 3 16.10 -35.03 -30.74
C ILE A 3 14.85 -35.46 -31.54
N PRO A 4 13.99 -36.33 -31.01
CA PRO A 4 12.78 -36.78 -31.69
C PRO A 4 11.82 -35.62 -32.00
N ASP A 5 11.23 -35.61 -33.20
CA ASP A 5 10.40 -34.50 -33.69
C ASP A 5 9.15 -34.22 -32.83
N HIS A 6 8.66 -35.22 -32.10
CA HIS A 6 7.51 -35.06 -31.20
C HIS A 6 7.84 -34.34 -29.88
N LEU A 7 9.13 -34.12 -29.57
CA LEU A 7 9.59 -33.34 -28.43
C LEU A 7 10.02 -31.92 -28.81
N ARG A 8 9.97 -31.57 -30.10
CA ARG A 8 10.12 -30.18 -30.54
C ARG A 8 8.79 -29.47 -30.29
N PRO A 9 8.74 -28.42 -29.44
CA PRO A 9 7.55 -27.58 -29.39
C PRO A 9 7.31 -27.02 -30.81
N PRO A 10 6.07 -27.02 -31.32
CA PRO A 10 5.81 -26.54 -32.67
C PRO A 10 6.30 -25.09 -32.78
N PRO A 11 7.07 -24.74 -33.82
CA PRO A 11 7.72 -23.44 -33.97
C PRO A 11 6.74 -22.25 -33.92
N ASP A 12 5.45 -22.50 -34.13
CA ASP A 12 4.40 -21.50 -34.12
C ASP A 12 3.89 -21.12 -32.72
N TYR A 13 4.15 -21.93 -31.69
CA TYR A 13 3.54 -21.73 -30.37
C TYR A 13 4.16 -20.56 -29.60
N ALA A 14 5.49 -20.45 -29.60
CA ALA A 14 6.22 -19.36 -28.93
C ALA A 14 6.00 -18.01 -29.65
N LEU A 15 5.94 -18.01 -30.98
CA LEU A 15 5.65 -16.82 -31.79
C LEU A 15 4.21 -16.34 -31.57
N GLY A 16 3.24 -17.26 -31.47
CA GLY A 16 1.85 -16.93 -31.14
C GLY A 16 1.70 -16.26 -29.76
N TRP A 17 2.46 -16.72 -28.76
CA TRP A 17 2.47 -16.12 -27.42
C TRP A 17 3.09 -14.72 -27.40
N LEU A 18 4.24 -14.54 -28.05
CA LEU A 18 4.88 -13.23 -28.21
C LEU A 18 3.91 -12.23 -28.84
N TRP A 19 3.27 -12.61 -29.95
CA TRP A 19 2.36 -11.72 -30.67
C TRP A 19 1.15 -11.31 -29.80
N ARG A 20 0.58 -12.26 -29.04
CA ARG A 20 -0.52 -11.98 -28.10
C ARG A 20 -0.09 -11.05 -26.96
N LEU A 21 1.08 -11.27 -26.36
CA LEU A 21 1.59 -10.45 -25.26
C LEU A 21 1.93 -9.02 -25.74
N THR A 22 2.58 -8.88 -26.89
CA THR A 22 2.87 -7.57 -27.49
C THR A 22 1.60 -6.82 -27.85
N ALA A 23 0.61 -7.48 -28.47
CA ALA A 23 -0.69 -6.87 -28.76
C ALA A 23 -1.43 -6.43 -27.48
N GLN A 24 -1.35 -7.23 -26.41
CA GLN A 24 -1.94 -6.89 -25.12
C GLN A 24 -1.22 -5.70 -24.44
N GLN A 25 0.11 -5.63 -24.52
CA GLN A 25 0.91 -4.51 -24.04
C GLN A 25 0.48 -3.20 -24.72
N HIS A 26 0.39 -3.19 -26.06
CA HIS A 26 -0.03 -2.00 -26.81
C HIS A 26 -1.44 -1.54 -26.43
N ARG A 27 -2.40 -2.47 -26.28
CA ARG A 27 -3.77 -2.14 -25.83
C ARG A 27 -3.77 -1.51 -24.43
N LEU A 28 -2.99 -2.06 -23.50
CA LEU A 28 -2.91 -1.54 -22.13
C LEU A 28 -2.18 -0.20 -22.05
N GLN A 29 -1.14 0.02 -22.86
CA GLN A 29 -0.48 1.32 -22.97
C GLN A 29 -1.44 2.38 -23.51
N ALA A 30 -2.18 2.08 -24.58
CA ALA A 30 -3.19 2.98 -25.13
C ALA A 30 -4.30 3.28 -24.11
N HIS A 31 -4.72 2.28 -23.34
CA HIS A 31 -5.70 2.46 -22.28
C HIS A 31 -5.14 3.29 -21.10
N PHE A 32 -3.89 3.06 -20.70
CA PHE A 32 -3.22 3.80 -19.61
C PHE A 32 -3.24 5.31 -19.84
N TRP A 33 -2.91 5.75 -21.06
CA TRP A 33 -2.88 7.17 -21.41
C TRP A 33 -4.27 7.82 -21.50
N ARG A 34 -5.31 7.02 -21.83
CA ARG A 34 -6.70 7.49 -21.92
C ARG A 34 -7.48 7.37 -20.61
N SER A 35 -6.93 6.67 -19.62
CA SER A 35 -7.61 6.40 -18.35
C SER A 35 -7.42 7.53 -17.34
N ASP A 36 -8.48 7.74 -16.54
CA ASP A 36 -8.40 8.59 -15.36
C ASP A 36 -7.40 8.02 -14.34
N SER A 37 -6.85 8.92 -13.53
CA SER A 37 -5.88 8.72 -12.46
C SER A 37 -6.17 7.54 -11.52
N THR A 38 -7.44 7.20 -11.31
CA THR A 38 -7.88 6.12 -10.43
C THR A 38 -7.59 4.71 -10.98
N LEU A 39 -7.60 4.53 -12.31
CA LEU A 39 -7.37 3.23 -12.96
C LEU A 39 -5.90 2.96 -13.32
N ARG A 40 -5.09 4.03 -13.42
CA ARG A 40 -3.67 3.94 -13.80
C ARG A 40 -2.85 2.96 -12.96
N PRO A 41 -3.00 2.87 -11.62
CA PRO A 41 -2.23 1.91 -10.82
C PRO A 41 -2.55 0.44 -11.12
N ALA A 42 -3.79 0.13 -11.51
CA ALA A 42 -4.17 -1.23 -11.89
C ALA A 42 -3.63 -1.59 -13.28
N ILE A 43 -3.75 -0.66 -14.24
CA ILE A 43 -3.24 -0.84 -15.60
C ILE A 43 -1.72 -0.96 -15.60
N TRP A 44 -1.02 -0.14 -14.81
CA TRP A 44 0.44 -0.19 -14.65
C TRP A 44 0.93 -1.55 -14.15
N ARG A 45 0.30 -2.09 -13.09
CA ARG A 45 0.64 -3.42 -12.58
C ARG A 45 0.48 -4.53 -13.63
N ARG A 46 -0.50 -4.38 -14.53
CA ARG A 46 -0.72 -5.33 -15.62
C ARG A 46 0.32 -5.20 -16.74
N LEU A 47 0.75 -3.98 -17.05
CA LEU A 47 1.84 -3.71 -17.99
C LEU A 47 3.16 -4.32 -17.52
N VAL A 48 3.54 -4.10 -16.25
CA VAL A 48 4.77 -4.66 -15.67
C VAL A 48 4.83 -6.18 -15.78
N ARG A 49 3.69 -6.87 -15.57
CA ARG A 49 3.63 -8.34 -15.73
C ARG A 49 3.86 -8.79 -17.18
N ILE A 50 3.35 -8.04 -18.15
CA ILE A 50 3.54 -8.36 -19.57
C ILE A 50 4.98 -8.10 -20.01
N GLU A 51 5.62 -7.04 -19.51
CA GLU A 51 7.03 -6.78 -19.79
C GLU A 51 7.94 -7.88 -19.24
N HIS A 52 7.68 -8.35 -18.02
CA HIS A 52 8.38 -9.53 -17.48
C HIS A 52 8.15 -10.78 -18.33
N ALA A 53 6.92 -11.02 -18.79
CA ALA A 53 6.60 -12.13 -19.68
C ALA A 53 7.38 -12.07 -20.99
N LEU A 54 7.42 -10.90 -21.62
CA LEU A 54 8.17 -10.70 -22.85
C LEU A 54 9.68 -10.88 -22.61
N GLY A 55 10.22 -10.35 -21.51
CA GLY A 55 11.62 -10.54 -21.13
C GLY A 55 11.99 -12.01 -20.98
N TYR A 56 11.13 -12.80 -20.32
CA TYR A 56 11.35 -14.24 -20.19
C TYR A 56 11.35 -14.96 -21.54
N VAL A 57 10.37 -14.68 -22.40
CA VAL A 57 10.28 -15.36 -23.70
C VAL A 57 11.51 -15.02 -24.58
N TRP A 58 12.04 -13.80 -24.47
CA TRP A 58 13.28 -13.42 -25.13
C TRP A 58 14.50 -14.16 -24.59
N GLU A 59 14.60 -14.33 -23.27
CA GLU A 59 15.70 -15.06 -22.64
C GLU A 59 15.66 -16.56 -22.99
N GLU A 60 14.49 -17.19 -22.94
CA GLU A 60 14.33 -18.60 -23.32
C GLU A 60 14.64 -18.82 -24.81
N ARG A 61 14.25 -17.89 -25.69
CA ARG A 61 14.66 -17.92 -27.11
C ARG A 61 16.18 -17.85 -27.25
N ARG A 62 16.86 -16.97 -26.49
CA ARG A 62 18.33 -16.86 -26.51
C ARG A 62 18.97 -18.16 -26.02
N ARG A 63 18.47 -18.77 -24.94
CA ARG A 63 18.93 -20.06 -24.41
C ARG A 63 18.82 -21.17 -25.45
N LEU A 64 17.66 -21.29 -26.10
CA LEU A 64 17.43 -22.28 -27.15
C LEU A 64 18.37 -22.06 -28.36
N GLN A 65 18.61 -20.81 -28.76
CA GLN A 65 19.57 -20.48 -29.82
C GLN A 65 21.02 -20.83 -29.44
N ALA A 66 21.35 -20.77 -28.15
CA ALA A 66 22.64 -21.20 -27.62
C ALA A 66 22.77 -22.72 -27.44
N GLY A 67 21.74 -23.50 -27.82
CA GLY A 67 21.74 -24.96 -27.69
C GLY A 67 21.43 -25.47 -26.28
N ALA A 68 20.93 -24.63 -25.38
CA ALA A 68 20.45 -25.08 -24.08
C ALA A 68 19.21 -25.97 -24.26
N PRO A 69 19.04 -27.01 -23.42
CA PRO A 69 17.81 -27.79 -23.42
C PRO A 69 16.61 -26.89 -23.06
N PRO A 70 15.41 -27.16 -23.63
CA PRO A 70 14.21 -26.41 -23.27
C PRO A 70 13.94 -26.53 -21.77
N ALA A 71 13.42 -25.47 -21.16
CA ALA A 71 12.92 -25.54 -19.79
C ALA A 71 11.89 -26.68 -19.64
N PRO A 72 11.90 -27.40 -18.50
CA PRO A 72 10.99 -28.51 -18.30
C PRO A 72 9.52 -28.02 -18.26
N PRO A 73 8.54 -28.86 -18.61
CA PRO A 73 7.14 -28.45 -18.82
C PRO A 73 6.41 -27.93 -17.57
N ASP A 74 6.98 -28.19 -16.39
CA ASP A 74 6.58 -27.70 -15.07
C ASP A 74 7.32 -26.41 -14.64
N TYR A 75 8.21 -25.90 -15.48
CA TYR A 75 8.84 -24.60 -15.29
C TYR A 75 7.82 -23.49 -15.59
N ASP A 76 7.20 -22.97 -14.55
CA ASP A 76 6.44 -21.73 -14.65
C ASP A 76 7.43 -20.55 -14.54
N PRO A 77 7.73 -19.84 -15.63
CA PRO A 77 8.62 -18.67 -15.58
C PRO A 77 8.01 -17.47 -14.84
N PHE A 78 6.71 -17.55 -14.55
CA PHE A 78 5.98 -16.63 -13.70
C PHE A 78 5.79 -17.15 -12.29
N ALA A 79 6.16 -18.41 -12.01
CA ALA A 79 6.35 -18.82 -10.64
C ALA A 79 7.44 -17.90 -10.11
N PRO A 80 7.20 -17.23 -8.98
CA PRO A 80 8.25 -16.45 -8.36
C PRO A 80 9.46 -17.37 -8.26
N VAL A 81 10.61 -16.96 -8.80
CA VAL A 81 11.85 -17.68 -8.51
C VAL A 81 11.95 -17.64 -6.99
N VAL A 82 11.71 -18.78 -6.33
CA VAL A 82 11.87 -18.89 -4.89
C VAL A 82 13.23 -19.53 -4.66
N PRO A 83 14.31 -18.77 -4.47
CA PRO A 83 15.38 -19.25 -3.62
C PRO A 83 14.78 -19.44 -2.22
N PHE A 84 15.00 -20.63 -1.65
CA PHE A 84 14.60 -20.94 -0.28
C PHE A 84 15.14 -19.89 0.69
N ASP A 85 14.23 -19.21 1.39
CA ASP A 85 14.58 -18.29 2.48
C ASP A 85 13.90 -18.79 3.77
N PRO A 86 14.66 -19.21 4.81
CA PRO A 86 14.10 -19.49 6.13
C PRO A 86 13.40 -18.28 6.78
N ASP A 87 13.53 -17.08 6.18
CA ASP A 87 12.77 -15.85 6.44
C ASP A 87 11.48 -15.73 5.57
N ALA A 88 10.89 -16.85 5.13
CA ALA A 88 9.70 -16.87 4.28
C ALA A 88 8.56 -15.97 4.81
N PRO A 89 7.89 -15.17 3.96
CA PRO A 89 7.01 -14.11 4.40
C PRO A 89 5.76 -14.65 5.10
N GLU A 90 5.44 -14.06 6.25
CA GLU A 90 4.15 -14.18 6.92
C GLU A 90 3.04 -14.20 5.87
N ALA A 91 2.25 -15.29 5.84
CA ALA A 91 1.08 -15.40 4.98
C ALA A 91 0.30 -14.10 5.03
N ILE A 92 0.05 -13.48 3.87
CA ILE A 92 -0.68 -12.20 3.79
C ILE A 92 -1.94 -12.39 4.62
N PRO A 93 -2.08 -11.66 5.75
CA PRO A 93 -3.14 -11.94 6.69
C PRO A 93 -4.46 -11.77 5.96
N SER A 94 -5.39 -12.71 6.17
CA SER A 94 -6.74 -12.56 5.64
C SER A 94 -7.28 -11.18 6.00
N ARG A 95 -8.09 -10.58 5.11
CA ARG A 95 -8.62 -9.22 5.32
C ARG A 95 -9.28 -9.05 6.69
N LYS A 96 -9.91 -10.12 7.19
CA LYS A 96 -10.51 -10.19 8.54
C LYS A 96 -9.44 -10.12 9.64
N ALA A 97 -8.37 -10.92 9.54
CA ALA A 97 -7.27 -10.88 10.51
C ALA A 97 -6.57 -9.51 10.54
N TRP A 98 -6.39 -8.88 9.37
CA TRP A 98 -5.86 -7.52 9.29
C TRP A 98 -6.76 -6.50 10.00
N ALA A 99 -8.08 -6.55 9.76
CA ALA A 99 -9.03 -5.64 10.41
C ALA A 99 -9.01 -5.81 11.95
N THR A 100 -8.96 -7.04 12.46
CA THR A 100 -8.84 -7.31 13.90
C THR A 100 -7.55 -6.73 14.47
N ARG A 101 -6.42 -6.89 13.77
CA ARG A 101 -5.12 -6.34 14.19
C ARG A 101 -5.14 -4.82 14.22
N VAL A 102 -5.73 -4.18 13.22
CA VAL A 102 -5.93 -2.72 13.18
C VAL A 102 -6.79 -2.24 14.36
N ALA A 103 -7.88 -2.95 14.68
CA ALA A 103 -8.74 -2.60 15.81
C ALA A 103 -8.00 -2.67 17.16
N ALA A 104 -7.12 -3.67 17.34
CA ALA A 104 -6.28 -3.79 18.53
C ALA A 104 -5.27 -2.64 18.64
N ILE A 105 -4.59 -2.30 17.55
CA ILE A 105 -3.66 -1.15 17.49
C ILE A 105 -4.38 0.15 17.88
N ARG A 106 -5.61 0.35 17.41
CA ARG A 106 -6.43 1.51 17.79
C ARG A 106 -6.77 1.53 19.27
N ALA A 107 -7.22 0.41 19.83
CA ALA A 107 -7.58 0.32 21.24
C ALA A 107 -6.38 0.65 22.14
N ASP A 108 -5.21 0.06 21.85
CA ASP A 108 -3.97 0.35 22.59
C ASP A 108 -3.55 1.83 22.47
N TYR A 109 -3.71 2.42 21.28
CA TYR A 109 -3.37 3.82 21.07
C TYR A 109 -4.31 4.78 21.82
N GLN A 110 -5.59 4.41 21.95
CA GLN A 110 -6.64 5.22 22.58
C GLN A 110 -6.64 5.17 24.11
N GLN A 111 -6.06 4.14 24.73
CA GLN A 111 -5.99 4.00 26.19
C GLN A 111 -5.10 5.07 26.90
N GLY A 112 -4.67 6.12 26.20
CA GLY A 112 -4.21 7.38 26.78
C GLY A 112 -2.83 7.37 27.46
N HIS A 113 -2.28 6.19 27.78
CA HIS A 113 -1.10 6.03 28.63
C HIS A 113 0.08 5.27 28.00
N GLY A 114 0.46 5.59 26.75
CA GLY A 114 1.89 5.66 26.47
C GLY A 114 2.55 4.61 25.57
N LEU A 115 1.83 3.85 24.75
CA LEU A 115 2.50 3.26 23.59
C LEU A 115 2.68 4.34 22.51
N GLY A 116 3.82 5.01 22.59
CA GLY A 116 4.31 5.82 21.48
C GLY A 116 4.33 4.99 20.20
N LYS A 117 4.24 5.65 19.04
CA LYS A 117 4.25 4.97 17.73
C LYS A 117 5.39 3.93 17.57
N PRO A 118 6.62 4.16 18.11
CA PRO A 118 7.68 3.15 18.10
C PRO A 118 7.34 1.91 18.93
N ALA A 119 6.79 2.08 20.13
CA ALA A 119 6.41 0.96 20.99
C ALA A 119 5.25 0.14 20.40
N LEU A 120 4.32 0.78 19.68
CA LEU A 120 3.31 0.06 18.89
C LEU A 120 3.94 -0.71 17.72
N ALA A 121 4.92 -0.13 17.03
CA ALA A 121 5.61 -0.80 15.93
C ALA A 121 6.30 -2.08 16.42
N GLU A 122 6.97 -2.02 17.56
CA GLU A 122 7.60 -3.16 18.22
C GLU A 122 6.57 -4.19 18.71
N LYS A 123 5.57 -3.76 19.51
CA LYS A 123 4.53 -4.65 20.06
C LYS A 123 3.80 -5.45 18.97
N TYR A 124 3.56 -4.82 17.82
CA TYR A 124 2.83 -5.44 16.72
C TYR A 124 3.73 -5.97 15.60
N GLY A 125 5.06 -5.92 15.70
CA GLY A 125 5.95 -6.38 14.63
C GLY A 125 5.69 -5.70 13.28
N LEU A 126 5.31 -4.42 13.28
CA LEU A 126 4.99 -3.65 12.08
C LEU A 126 5.99 -2.53 11.89
N SER A 127 6.25 -2.16 10.64
CA SER A 127 7.07 -0.98 10.37
C SER A 127 6.41 0.29 10.92
N LEU A 128 7.23 1.24 11.37
CA LEU A 128 6.75 2.53 11.87
C LEU A 128 5.93 3.29 10.81
N ALA A 129 6.25 3.12 9.53
CA ALA A 129 5.48 3.70 8.43
C ALA A 129 4.06 3.11 8.37
N THR A 130 3.92 1.80 8.52
CA THR A 130 2.63 1.11 8.55
C THR A 130 1.78 1.57 9.75
N ILE A 131 2.36 1.64 10.96
CA ILE A 131 1.67 2.17 12.15
C ILE A 131 1.20 3.62 11.92
N ARG A 132 2.06 4.49 11.38
CA ARG A 132 1.70 5.88 11.08
C ARG A 132 0.56 6.00 10.07
N ARG A 133 0.51 5.09 9.08
CA ARG A 133 -0.59 5.03 8.11
C ARG A 133 -1.88 4.57 8.78
N ILE A 134 -1.85 3.43 9.49
CA ILE A 134 -3.02 2.90 10.22
C ILE A 134 -3.61 3.96 11.14
N LEU A 135 -2.78 4.58 11.99
CA LEU A 135 -3.26 5.61 12.92
C LEU A 135 -3.76 6.87 12.23
N ARG A 136 -3.27 7.21 11.04
CA ARG A 136 -3.77 8.36 10.28
C ARG A 136 -5.16 8.09 9.72
N ASP A 137 -5.36 6.89 9.19
CA ASP A 137 -6.56 6.52 8.46
C ASP A 137 -7.70 6.14 9.44
N GLU A 138 -7.37 5.45 10.53
CA GLU A 138 -8.34 4.83 11.45
C GLU A 138 -8.48 5.56 12.79
N CYS A 139 -7.48 6.37 13.16
CA CYS A 139 -7.45 7.09 14.44
C CYS A 139 -7.12 8.57 14.20
N PRO A 140 -7.96 9.33 13.46
CA PRO A 140 -7.72 10.76 13.30
C PRO A 140 -7.50 11.37 14.68
N ARG A 141 -6.48 12.22 14.84
CA ARG A 141 -6.06 12.77 16.14
C ARG A 141 -7.18 13.48 16.90
N THR A 142 -8.27 13.79 16.20
CA THR A 142 -9.49 14.46 16.66
C THR A 142 -10.67 13.50 16.80
N ALA A 143 -10.51 12.18 16.66
CA ALA A 143 -11.62 11.21 16.63
C ALA A 143 -12.45 11.19 17.91
N HIS A 144 -11.84 11.52 19.05
CA HIS A 144 -12.50 11.59 20.36
C HIS A 144 -13.03 12.98 20.69
N LEU A 145 -12.74 14.00 19.87
CA LEU A 145 -13.27 15.33 20.05
C LEU A 145 -14.58 15.43 19.29
N GLU A 146 -15.65 15.78 20.00
CA GLU A 146 -16.91 16.07 19.34
C GLU A 146 -16.80 17.37 18.54
N ALA A 147 -17.69 17.54 17.55
CA ALA A 147 -17.77 18.80 16.81
C ALA A 147 -17.96 20.02 17.75
N ARG A 148 -18.69 19.82 18.86
CA ARG A 148 -18.88 20.80 19.92
C ARG A 148 -17.56 21.18 20.60
N ASP A 149 -16.71 20.21 20.93
CA ASP A 149 -15.40 20.46 21.55
C ASP A 149 -14.48 21.23 20.60
N VAL A 150 -14.46 20.83 19.32
CA VAL A 150 -13.68 21.52 18.29
C VAL A 150 -14.11 22.99 18.17
N GLN A 151 -15.42 23.27 18.19
CA GLN A 151 -15.94 24.64 18.20
C GLN A 151 -15.57 25.38 19.48
N ALA A 152 -15.69 24.75 20.65
CA ALA A 152 -15.35 25.35 21.93
C ALA A 152 -13.85 25.71 22.05
N ILE A 153 -12.95 24.82 21.58
CA ILE A 153 -11.51 25.08 21.47
C ILE A 153 -11.26 26.31 20.62
N ARG A 154 -11.93 26.44 19.47
CA ARG A 154 -11.76 27.56 18.55
C ARG A 154 -12.28 28.87 19.14
N ALA A 155 -13.47 28.86 19.72
CA ALA A 155 -14.05 30.03 20.36
C ALA A 155 -13.15 30.53 21.50
N ARG A 156 -12.66 29.63 22.34
CA ARG A 156 -11.73 29.95 23.44
C ARG A 156 -10.40 30.49 22.91
N TYR A 157 -9.83 29.85 21.89
CA TYR A 157 -8.58 30.33 21.28
C TYR A 157 -8.75 31.73 20.66
N ALA A 158 -9.88 31.99 19.98
CA ALA A 158 -10.17 33.29 19.39
C ALA A 158 -10.32 34.39 20.45
N ALA A 159 -11.00 34.10 21.56
CA ALA A 159 -11.17 35.04 22.68
C ALA A 159 -9.84 35.37 23.39
N CYS A 160 -8.90 34.42 23.42
CA CYS A 160 -7.61 34.56 24.11
C CYS A 160 -6.44 34.72 23.14
N LYS A 161 -6.69 35.16 21.89
CA LYS A 161 -5.66 35.26 20.85
C LYS A 161 -4.56 36.22 21.30
N GLY A 162 -3.32 35.73 21.34
CA GLY A 162 -2.14 36.49 21.81
C GLY A 162 -1.73 36.19 23.25
N GLN A 163 -2.57 35.51 24.04
CA GLN A 163 -2.19 35.06 25.38
C GLN A 163 -1.14 33.95 25.29
N ARG A 164 0.00 34.16 25.95
CA ARG A 164 1.08 33.16 26.01
C ARG A 164 0.59 31.92 26.76
N GLY A 165 0.75 30.75 26.15
CA GLY A 165 0.43 29.46 26.80
C GLY A 165 -0.99 28.92 26.56
N ILE A 166 -1.88 29.65 25.88
CA ILE A 166 -3.28 29.22 25.63
C ILE A 166 -3.37 27.84 24.95
N ILE A 167 -2.44 27.50 24.07
CA ILE A 167 -2.39 26.18 23.40
C ILE A 167 -2.11 25.06 24.42
N GLY A 168 -1.26 25.33 25.40
CA GLY A 168 -0.94 24.38 26.48
C GLY A 168 -2.12 24.18 27.43
N GLU A 169 -2.82 25.26 27.78
CA GLU A 169 -4.05 25.23 28.57
C GLU A 169 -5.12 24.39 27.87
N LEU A 170 -5.44 24.71 26.61
CA LEU A 170 -6.43 23.97 25.81
C LEU A 170 -6.03 22.49 25.66
N ALA A 171 -4.75 22.20 25.45
CA ALA A 171 -4.27 20.82 25.36
C ALA A 171 -4.52 20.05 26.66
N ALA A 172 -4.30 20.67 27.81
CA ALA A 172 -4.57 20.05 29.11
C ALA A 172 -6.09 19.90 29.36
N THR A 173 -6.89 20.93 29.07
CA THR A 173 -8.35 20.92 29.26
C THR A 173 -9.03 19.80 28.47
N TYR A 174 -8.66 19.64 27.20
CA TYR A 174 -9.26 18.65 26.32
C TYR A 174 -8.47 17.33 26.29
N GLN A 175 -7.45 17.19 27.14
CA GLN A 175 -6.57 16.01 27.22
C GLN A 175 -5.99 15.58 25.86
N VAL A 176 -5.63 16.57 25.03
CA VAL A 176 -5.06 16.34 23.69
C VAL A 176 -3.65 16.86 23.58
N HIS A 177 -2.90 16.34 22.61
CA HIS A 177 -1.57 16.87 22.33
C HIS A 177 -1.62 18.32 21.81
N ARG A 178 -0.63 19.15 22.18
CA ARG A 178 -0.53 20.56 21.73
C ARG A 178 -0.61 20.72 20.21
N SER A 179 -0.04 19.77 19.46
CA SER A 179 -0.13 19.79 18.00
C SER A 179 -1.56 19.59 17.48
N THR A 180 -2.41 18.85 18.19
CA THR A 180 -3.83 18.68 17.85
C THR A 180 -4.56 20.02 18.01
N ILE A 181 -4.34 20.72 19.12
CA ILE A 181 -4.89 22.08 19.30
C ILE A 181 -4.40 22.99 18.18
N PHE A 182 -3.09 22.96 17.88
CA PHE A 182 -2.52 23.75 16.79
C PHE A 182 -3.20 23.45 15.44
N GLU A 183 -3.37 22.17 15.09
CA GLU A 183 -4.07 21.72 13.87
C GLU A 183 -5.54 22.17 13.83
N ILE A 184 -6.22 22.22 14.99
CA ILE A 184 -7.62 22.68 15.11
C ILE A 184 -7.73 24.19 14.87
N VAL A 185 -6.83 24.98 15.44
CA VAL A 185 -6.90 26.46 15.39
C VAL A 185 -6.26 27.06 14.14
N THR A 186 -5.28 26.38 13.52
CA THR A 186 -4.57 26.86 12.31
C THR A 186 -5.17 26.35 10.99
N TRP A 187 -6.44 25.96 11.00
CA TRP A 187 -7.25 25.64 9.81
C TRP A 187 -6.88 24.38 9.02
N ARG A 188 -5.81 23.65 9.35
CA ARG A 188 -5.38 22.47 8.56
C ARG A 188 -6.35 21.28 8.60
N THR A 189 -7.29 21.24 9.55
CA THR A 189 -8.24 20.13 9.77
C THR A 189 -9.62 20.30 9.11
N TRP A 190 -9.93 21.47 8.52
CA TRP A 190 -11.26 21.75 7.97
C TRP A 190 -11.73 20.78 6.87
N ARG A 191 -10.81 20.22 6.08
CA ARG A 191 -11.19 19.31 4.98
C ARG A 191 -11.76 17.97 5.43
N ASN A 192 -11.58 17.57 6.70
CA ASN A 192 -11.93 16.23 7.16
C ASN A 192 -13.11 16.18 8.14
N LEU A 193 -13.67 17.33 8.53
CA LEU A 193 -14.73 17.41 9.55
C LEU A 193 -16.02 18.07 9.04
N ALA A 194 -16.10 18.43 7.75
CA ALA A 194 -17.40 18.73 7.16
C ALA A 194 -18.25 17.46 7.21
N PRO A 195 -19.51 17.51 7.66
CA PRO A 195 -20.41 16.39 7.52
C PRO A 195 -20.41 15.97 6.04
N ARG A 196 -20.15 14.69 5.78
CA ARG A 196 -20.39 14.13 4.45
C ARG A 196 -21.90 14.11 4.27
N GLU A 197 -22.42 15.12 3.59
CA GLU A 197 -23.77 15.08 3.02
C GLU A 197 -23.89 13.98 1.97
#